data_AF-A0A1L9T2W6-F1
#
_entry.id   AF-A0A1L9T2W6-F1
#
_cell.length_a   1.000
_cell.length_b   1.000
_cell.length_c   1.000
_cell.angle_alpha   90.00
_cell.angle_beta   90.00
_cell.angle_gamma   90.00
#
_symmetry.space_group_name_H-M   'P 1'
#
loop_
_entity.id
_entity.type
_entity.pdbx_description
1 polymer ?
#
loop_
_entity_poly.entity_id
_entity_poly.type
_entity_poly.pdbx_seq_one_letter_code
_entity_poly.pdbx_strand_id
1 'polypeptide(L)'
;MTGQPCIPEMESDAFISMMNSPDLIGDPLVHTQHLLGAVSYEYISENQTTAIHQIRAAHQRYSDDTLATVAHRSHCYGRIQHWYKRVGGTWKLAGLRPEMYWTEHDLSKIFPRRSVASRL
;
A
#
# COMPACT_ATOMS: atom_id res chain seq x y z
N MET A 1 -12.69 -8.41 -7.06
CA MET A 1 -11.55 -7.96 -6.22
C MET A 1 -11.21 -6.55 -6.63
N THR A 2 -11.17 -5.62 -5.68
CA THR A 2 -10.70 -4.25 -5.90
C THR A 2 -9.18 -4.22 -5.83
N GLY A 3 -8.51 -3.64 -6.83
CA GLY A 3 -7.06 -3.57 -6.89
C GLY A 3 -6.59 -2.98 -8.22
N GLN A 4 -5.40 -2.37 -8.24
CA GLN A 4 -4.80 -1.96 -9.51
C GLN A 4 -4.24 -3.17 -10.25
N PRO A 5 -4.28 -3.18 -11.60
CA PRO A 5 -3.56 -4.17 -12.39
C PRO A 5 -2.09 -4.23 -12.00
N CYS A 6 -1.48 -5.41 -12.14
CA CYS A 6 -0.03 -5.55 -11.98
C CYS A 6 0.67 -4.63 -12.98
N ILE A 7 1.65 -3.85 -12.50
CA ILE A 7 2.55 -3.08 -13.35
C ILE A 7 3.90 -3.81 -13.31
N PRO A 8 4.18 -4.69 -14.29
CA PRO A 8 5.40 -5.47 -14.29
C PRO A 8 6.61 -4.56 -14.45
N GLU A 9 7.70 -4.89 -13.75
CA GLU A 9 9.03 -4.28 -13.95
C GLU A 9 9.03 -2.74 -13.84
N MET A 10 8.18 -2.19 -12.96
CA MET A 10 8.19 -0.75 -12.68
C MET A 10 9.55 -0.32 -12.09
N GLU A 11 10.17 0.69 -12.71
CA GLU A 11 11.40 1.31 -12.22
C GLU A 11 11.20 1.95 -10.84
N SER A 12 12.26 1.96 -10.02
CA SER A 12 12.19 2.45 -8.63
C SER A 12 11.70 3.89 -8.53
N ASP A 13 12.17 4.76 -9.41
CA ASP A 13 11.83 6.19 -9.40
C ASP A 13 10.38 6.41 -9.82
N ALA A 14 9.88 5.60 -10.75
CA ALA A 14 8.48 5.61 -11.15
C ALA A 14 7.58 5.13 -9.99
N PHE A 15 7.99 4.09 -9.26
CA PHE A 15 7.27 3.60 -8.08
C PHE A 15 7.20 4.65 -6.97
N ILE A 16 8.34 5.28 -6.65
CA ILE A 16 8.42 6.34 -5.65
C ILE A 16 7.54 7.53 -6.07
N SER A 17 7.62 7.95 -7.33
CA SER A 17 6.81 9.06 -7.86
C SER A 17 5.31 8.76 -7.79
N MET A 18 4.90 7.53 -8.12
CA MET A 18 3.52 7.08 -8.00
C MET A 18 3.05 7.15 -6.54
N MET A 19 3.80 6.55 -5.61
CA MET A 19 3.41 6.53 -4.20
C MET A 19 3.40 7.93 -3.57
N ASN A 20 4.35 8.80 -3.93
CA ASN A 20 4.42 10.19 -3.46
C ASN A 20 3.39 11.13 -4.13
N SER A 21 2.54 10.63 -5.04
CA SER A 21 1.48 11.45 -5.62
C SER A 21 0.51 11.95 -4.53
N PRO A 22 0.05 13.21 -4.58
CA PRO A 22 -1.06 13.71 -3.76
C PRO A 22 -2.39 12.97 -3.98
N ASP A 23 -2.51 12.14 -5.02
CA ASP A 23 -3.68 11.29 -5.24
C ASP A 23 -3.61 9.97 -4.43
N LEU A 24 -2.44 9.69 -3.84
CA LEU A 24 -2.16 8.55 -2.96
C LEU A 24 -1.57 9.04 -1.63
N ILE A 25 -0.50 8.41 -1.13
CA ILE A 25 0.03 8.64 0.22
C ILE A 25 0.87 9.92 0.33
N GLY A 26 1.06 10.66 -0.77
CA GLY A 26 1.75 11.95 -0.77
C GLY A 26 0.87 13.14 -0.40
N ASP A 27 -0.44 12.95 -0.18
CA ASP A 27 -1.33 14.03 0.29
C ASP A 27 -0.99 14.40 1.74
N PRO A 28 -0.58 15.65 2.05
CA PRO A 28 -0.24 16.06 3.41
C PRO A 28 -1.42 15.96 4.38
N LEU A 29 -2.66 15.92 3.88
CA LEU A 29 -3.86 15.74 4.71
C LEU A 29 -4.13 14.27 5.04
N VAL A 30 -3.38 13.32 4.48
CA VAL A 30 -3.58 11.88 4.70
C VAL A 30 -2.46 11.32 5.57
N HIS A 31 -2.84 10.80 6.74
CA HIS A 31 -1.92 10.05 7.59
C HIS A 31 -2.25 8.56 7.50
N THR A 32 -1.21 7.73 7.39
CA THR A 32 -1.36 6.29 7.26
C THR A 32 -0.45 5.53 8.23
N GLN A 33 -0.89 4.34 8.63
CA GLN A 33 -0.08 3.35 9.32
C GLN A 33 -0.30 2.00 8.62
N HIS A 34 0.75 1.47 7.99
CA HIS A 34 0.74 0.15 7.38
C HIS A 34 1.32 -0.86 8.36
N LEU A 35 0.48 -1.38 9.26
CA LEU A 35 0.89 -2.33 10.28
C LEU A 35 0.96 -3.74 9.69
N LEU A 36 2.17 -4.27 9.60
CA LEU A 36 2.42 -5.67 9.21
C LEU A 36 2.25 -6.57 10.44
N GLY A 37 1.37 -7.56 10.32
CA GLY A 37 1.10 -8.57 11.34
C GLY A 37 1.93 -9.83 11.12
N ALA A 38 1.30 -11.00 11.35
CA ALA A 38 1.95 -12.29 11.12
C ALA A 38 2.46 -12.42 9.68
N VAL A 39 3.56 -13.15 9.51
CA VAL A 39 4.22 -13.32 8.23
C VAL A 39 4.57 -14.79 7.99
N SER A 40 4.40 -15.25 6.76
CA SER A 40 5.03 -16.47 6.24
C SER A 40 6.03 -16.10 5.15
N TYR A 41 7.12 -16.88 5.06
CA TYR A 41 8.14 -16.72 4.03
C TYR A 41 8.22 -17.97 3.16
N GLU A 42 8.45 -17.76 1.88
CA GLU A 42 8.71 -18.83 0.91
C GLU A 42 10.09 -18.60 0.30
N TYR A 43 10.97 -19.59 0.50
CA TYR A 43 12.28 -19.60 -0.14
C TYR A 43 12.13 -19.91 -1.63
N ILE A 44 12.68 -19.05 -2.49
CA ILE A 44 12.66 -19.24 -3.95
C ILE A 44 14.07 -19.59 -4.45
N SER A 45 15.09 -18.84 -4.03
CA SER A 45 16.51 -19.10 -4.33
C SER A 45 17.41 -18.32 -3.36
N GLU A 46 18.73 -18.48 -3.47
CA GLU A 46 19.70 -17.76 -2.64
C GLU A 46 19.52 -16.23 -2.67
N ASN A 47 19.02 -15.70 -3.80
CA ASN A 47 18.86 -14.27 -4.04
C ASN A 47 17.39 -13.83 -4.11
N GLN A 48 16.43 -14.72 -3.87
CA GLN A 48 15.00 -14.40 -3.96
C GLN A 48 14.19 -15.08 -2.85
N THR A 49 13.27 -14.32 -2.25
CA THR A 49 12.30 -14.84 -1.30
C THR A 49 11.00 -14.08 -1.44
N THR A 50 9.88 -14.70 -1.10
CA THR A 50 8.59 -14.01 -0.98
C THR A 50 8.12 -14.05 0.47
N ALA A 51 7.36 -13.03 0.86
CA ALA A 51 6.72 -13.00 2.16
C ALA A 51 5.24 -12.63 1.99
N ILE A 52 4.37 -13.30 2.75
CA ILE A 52 2.96 -12.93 2.84
C ILE A 52 2.73 -12.42 4.26
N HIS A 53 2.43 -11.13 4.37
CA HIS A 53 2.11 -10.50 5.65
C HIS A 53 0.60 -10.34 5.78
N GLN A 54 0.06 -10.56 6.97
CA GLN A 54 -1.17 -9.90 7.38
C GLN A 54 -0.92 -8.39 7.39
N ILE A 55 -1.91 -7.60 6.98
CA ILE A 55 -1.79 -6.14 7.02
C ILE A 55 -3.07 -5.49 7.54
N ARG A 56 -2.88 -4.49 8.41
CA ARG A 56 -3.88 -3.48 8.73
C ARG A 56 -3.33 -2.13 8.27
N ALA A 57 -3.91 -1.57 7.22
CA ALA A 57 -3.58 -0.24 6.73
C ALA A 57 -4.60 0.77 7.28
N ALA A 58 -4.24 1.45 8.36
CA ALA A 58 -5.06 2.50 8.94
C ALA A 58 -4.79 3.82 8.23
N HIS A 59 -5.86 4.54 7.89
CA HIS A 59 -5.83 5.82 7.21
C HIS A 59 -6.74 6.82 7.93
N GLN A 60 -6.33 8.07 7.94
CA GLN A 60 -7.17 9.20 8.31
C GLN A 60 -6.90 10.37 7.37
N ARG A 61 -7.95 11.13 7.08
CA ARG A 61 -7.87 12.35 6.29
C ARG A 61 -8.30 13.54 7.17
N TYR A 62 -7.47 14.57 7.20
CA TYR A 62 -7.76 15.83 7.89
C TYR A 62 -8.54 16.80 7.00
N SER A 63 -9.25 17.72 7.63
CA SER A 63 -10.07 18.72 6.93
C SER A 63 -9.20 19.79 6.26
N ASP A 64 -8.07 20.11 6.88
CA ASP A 64 -7.12 21.14 6.48
C ASP A 64 -5.73 20.86 7.07
N ASP A 65 -4.77 21.73 6.73
CA ASP A 65 -3.36 21.63 7.09
C ASP A 65 -3.05 21.89 8.57
N THR A 66 -4.04 22.36 9.36
CA THR A 66 -3.88 22.49 10.81
C THR A 66 -3.87 21.12 11.50
N LEU A 67 -4.36 20.08 10.82
CA LEU A 67 -4.51 18.71 11.32
C LEU A 67 -5.35 18.62 12.61
N ALA A 68 -6.15 19.64 12.92
CA ALA A 68 -6.95 19.68 14.15
C ALA A 68 -8.21 18.80 14.07
N THR A 69 -8.79 18.65 12.87
CA THR A 69 -10.05 17.92 12.68
C THR A 69 -9.92 16.81 11.66
N VAL A 70 -10.15 15.57 12.10
CA VAL A 70 -10.22 14.40 11.23
C VAL A 70 -11.57 14.38 10.50
N ALA A 71 -11.56 14.58 9.19
CA ALA A 71 -12.76 14.54 8.36
C ALA A 71 -13.22 13.10 8.10
N HIS A 72 -12.28 12.21 7.80
CA HIS A 72 -12.57 10.82 7.41
C HIS A 72 -11.54 9.84 7.97
N ARG A 73 -11.97 8.58 8.14
CA ARG A 73 -11.13 7.45 8.53
C ARG A 73 -11.38 6.28 7.57
N SER A 74 -10.40 5.41 7.44
CA SER A 74 -10.57 4.09 6.83
C SER A 74 -9.50 3.13 7.34
N HIS A 75 -9.88 1.88 7.61
CA HIS A 75 -8.94 0.84 8.01
C HIS A 75 -9.11 -0.36 7.10
N CYS A 76 -8.09 -0.65 6.28
CA CYS A 76 -8.10 -1.76 5.34
C CYS A 76 -7.46 -2.98 5.96
N TYR A 77 -8.13 -4.12 5.84
CA TYR A 77 -7.67 -5.40 6.38
C TYR A 77 -7.49 -6.39 5.24
N GLY A 78 -6.38 -7.10 5.27
CA GLY A 78 -6.08 -8.06 4.22
C GLY A 78 -4.72 -8.72 4.39
N ARG A 79 -4.14 -9.06 3.24
CA ARG A 79 -2.75 -9.52 3.16
C ARG A 79 -1.97 -8.68 2.16
N ILE A 80 -0.66 -8.66 2.32
CA ILE A 80 0.25 -8.11 1.32
C ILE A 80 1.34 -9.14 1.03
N GLN A 81 1.47 -9.50 -0.24
CA GLN A 81 2.61 -10.27 -0.70
C GLN A 81 3.74 -9.31 -1.05
N HIS A 82 4.92 -9.54 -0.48
CA HIS A 82 6.16 -8.87 -0.86
C HIS A 82 7.05 -9.83 -1.63
N TRP A 83 7.68 -9.31 -2.67
CA TRP A 83 8.81 -9.97 -3.31
C TRP A 83 10.09 -9.30 -2.84
N TYR A 84 11.11 -10.09 -2.51
CA TYR A 84 12.42 -9.58 -2.16
C TYR A 84 13.49 -10.15 -3.09
N LYS A 85 14.42 -9.29 -3.49
CA LYS A 85 15.63 -9.68 -4.22
C LYS A 85 16.87 -9.24 -3.45
N ARG A 86 17.90 -10.08 -3.44
CA ARG A 86 19.21 -9.71 -2.91
C ARG A 86 20.02 -9.01 -4.00
N VAL A 87 20.39 -7.75 -3.75
CA VAL A 87 21.18 -6.91 -4.66
C VAL A 87 22.36 -6.35 -3.88
N GLY A 88 23.59 -6.59 -4.36
CA GLY A 88 24.80 -6.18 -3.64
C GLY A 88 24.87 -6.74 -2.21
N GLY A 89 24.47 -8.00 -2.02
CA GLY A 89 24.44 -8.66 -0.70
C GLY A 89 23.31 -8.22 0.23
N THR A 90 22.47 -7.26 -0.15
CA THR A 90 21.38 -6.73 0.70
C THR A 90 20.01 -7.11 0.15
N TRP A 91 19.08 -7.53 1.02
CA TRP A 91 17.68 -7.75 0.65
C TRP A 91 16.98 -6.41 0.36
N LYS A 92 16.31 -6.32 -0.79
CA LYS A 92 15.54 -5.16 -1.24
C LYS A 92 14.11 -5.58 -1.53
N LEU A 93 13.14 -4.71 -1.24
CA LEU A 93 11.76 -4.88 -1.69
C LEU A 93 11.73 -4.75 -3.22
N ALA A 94 11.32 -5.81 -3.91
CA ALA A 94 11.32 -5.93 -5.37
C ALA A 94 9.90 -5.88 -5.95
N GLY A 95 8.88 -5.75 -5.11
CA GLY A 95 7.50 -5.63 -5.51
C GLY A 95 6.54 -5.88 -4.36
N LEU A 96 5.29 -5.50 -4.54
CA LEU A 96 4.22 -5.76 -3.59
C LEU A 96 2.90 -6.02 -4.29
N ARG A 97 2.06 -6.87 -3.70
CA ARG A 97 0.69 -7.16 -4.15
C ARG A 97 -0.22 -7.20 -2.93
N PRO A 98 -0.92 -6.09 -2.63
CA PRO A 98 -1.94 -6.08 -1.59
C PRO A 98 -3.19 -6.79 -2.09
N GLU A 99 -3.84 -7.51 -1.19
CA GLU A 99 -5.17 -8.06 -1.37
C GLU A 99 -6.01 -7.64 -0.17
N MET A 100 -7.02 -6.82 -0.45
CA MET A 100 -7.91 -6.27 0.57
C MET A 100 -9.14 -7.15 0.71
N TYR A 101 -9.42 -7.60 1.93
CA TYR A 101 -10.56 -8.45 2.22
C TYR A 101 -11.78 -7.63 2.62
N TRP A 102 -11.59 -6.64 3.47
CA TRP A 102 -12.64 -5.74 3.94
C TRP A 102 -12.05 -4.44 4.47
N THR A 103 -12.92 -3.45 4.67
CA THR A 103 -12.56 -2.12 5.16
C THR A 103 -13.52 -1.67 6.26
N GLU A 104 -12.99 -1.08 7.32
CA GLU A 104 -13.77 -0.19 8.20
C GLU A 104 -13.85 1.19 7.54
N HIS A 105 -15.03 1.80 7.64
CA HIS A 105 -15.34 3.11 7.04
C HIS A 105 -15.16 3.12 5.50
N ASP A 106 -14.81 4.28 4.93
CA ASP A 106 -14.84 4.50 3.49
C ASP A 106 -13.47 4.97 2.95
N LEU A 107 -12.75 4.04 2.32
CA LEU A 107 -11.44 4.32 1.73
C LEU A 107 -11.49 5.36 0.59
N SER A 108 -12.62 5.44 -0.12
CA SER A 108 -12.77 6.39 -1.23
C SER A 108 -12.74 7.85 -0.75
N LYS A 109 -13.13 8.10 0.51
CA LYS A 109 -13.07 9.42 1.13
C LYS A 109 -11.67 9.80 1.63
N ILE A 110 -10.77 8.83 1.75
CA ILE A 110 -9.35 9.09 2.06
C ILE A 110 -8.63 9.59 0.79
N PHE A 111 -8.84 8.90 -0.33
CA PHE A 111 -8.20 9.17 -1.62
C PHE A 111 -9.24 9.50 -2.71
N PRO A 112 -9.92 10.66 -2.63
CA PRO A 112 -11.04 10.98 -3.53
C PRO A 112 -10.63 11.18 -5.00
N ARG A 113 -9.36 11.50 -5.24
CA ARG A 113 -8.80 11.69 -6.59
C ARG A 113 -8.26 10.40 -7.20
N ARG A 114 -8.15 9.34 -6.40
CA ARG A 114 -7.80 8.03 -6.91
C ARG A 114 -8.93 7.57 -7.81
N SER A 115 -8.68 7.52 -9.12
CA SER A 115 -9.66 7.00 -10.05
C SER A 115 -10.02 5.58 -9.64
N VAL A 116 -11.32 5.30 -9.52
CA VAL A 116 -11.82 3.94 -9.33
C VAL A 116 -11.62 3.21 -10.66
N ALA A 117 -10.40 2.77 -10.94
CA ALA A 117 -10.14 1.81 -11.99
C ALA A 117 -10.61 0.43 -11.52
N SER A 118 -11.93 0.25 -11.46
CA SER A 118 -12.68 -0.98 -11.82
C SER A 118 -14.12 -0.87 -11.29
N ARG A 119 -15.02 -0.30 -12.10
CA ARG A 119 -16.37 -0.85 -12.19
C ARG A 119 -16.35 -1.76 -13.42
N LEU A 120 -16.36 -3.08 -13.18
CA LEU A 120 -16.98 -4.03 -14.09
C LEU A 120 -18.29 -4.45 -13.42
#